data_AF-A0A7S0RPJ8-F1
#
_entry.id   AF-A0A7S0RPJ8-F1
#
_cell.length_a   1.000
_cell.length_b   1.000
_cell.length_c   1.000
_cell.angle_alpha   90.00
_cell.angle_beta   90.00
_cell.angle_gamma   90.00
#
_symmetry.space_group_name_H-M   'P 1'
#
loop_
_entity.id
_entity.type
_entity.pdbx_description
1 polymer ?
#
loop_
_entity_poly.entity_id
_entity_poly.type
_entity_poly.pdbx_seq_one_letter_code
_entity_poly.pdbx_strand_id
1 'polypeptide(L)'
;RHLSVGFTRRRRRRIRQLDGFRFDLMGHIMLSTMEEARDRLAALTVEADGVDGSKIYLYGEGWDFAEVHKNRVGVNASQANLAGTGIGSFNDRMRETANGGSPFADPRLQGFVTGLYLQPNGYPQGALEEQRHSLAYLADRIQVSLAGNLRDFELECANGKVTKGGD
;
A
#
# COMPACT_ATOMS: atom_id res chain seq x y z
N ARG A 1 -30.61 4.85 56.93
CA ARG A 1 -31.05 5.66 55.77
C ARG A 1 -29.80 6.39 55.26
N HIS A 2 -29.13 5.86 54.22
CA HIS A 2 -29.13 6.42 52.85
C HIS A 2 -28.44 7.81 52.82
N LEU A 3 -27.32 8.03 52.12
CA LEU A 3 -27.14 7.88 50.68
C LEU A 3 -25.67 7.68 50.27
N SER A 4 -25.47 6.70 49.38
CA SER A 4 -24.31 6.56 48.50
C SER A 4 -24.43 7.58 47.35
N VAL A 5 -23.36 8.32 47.05
CA VAL A 5 -23.29 9.18 45.87
C VAL A 5 -22.58 8.42 44.76
N GLY A 6 -23.37 7.89 43.84
CA GLY A 6 -22.91 7.14 42.67
C GLY A 6 -22.21 8.02 41.65
N PHE A 7 -21.00 7.62 41.29
CA PHE A 7 -20.22 8.15 40.18
C PHE A 7 -20.93 7.78 38.86
N THR A 8 -21.76 8.69 38.35
CA THR A 8 -22.58 8.43 37.16
C THR A 8 -21.79 8.72 35.89
N ARG A 9 -21.37 7.62 35.24
CA ARG A 9 -21.22 7.41 33.79
C ARG A 9 -20.71 8.60 32.98
N ARG A 10 -19.41 8.54 32.67
CA ARG A 10 -18.77 9.17 31.49
C ARG A 10 -19.74 9.15 30.30
N ARG A 11 -19.97 10.34 29.71
CA ARG A 11 -20.67 10.52 28.44
C ARG A 11 -20.00 9.61 27.40
N ARG A 12 -20.63 8.47 27.10
CA ARG A 12 -20.36 7.68 25.89
C ARG A 12 -20.81 8.52 24.69
N ARG A 13 -20.00 9.50 24.29
CA ARG A 13 -20.02 9.94 22.89
C ARG A 13 -19.72 8.67 22.12
N ARG A 14 -20.67 8.22 21.29
CA ARG A 14 -20.46 7.15 20.31
C ARG A 14 -19.38 7.63 19.36
N ILE A 15 -18.12 7.50 19.76
CA ILE A 15 -17.00 7.48 18.83
C ILE A 15 -17.34 6.32 17.90
N ARG A 16 -17.39 6.61 16.60
CA ARG A 16 -17.67 5.55 15.63
C ARG A 16 -16.62 4.47 15.82
N GLN A 17 -17.06 3.23 15.99
CA GLN A 17 -16.18 2.07 15.85
C GLN A 17 -15.66 2.12 14.42
N LEU A 18 -14.40 2.51 14.27
CA LEU A 18 -13.69 2.50 13.00
C LEU A 18 -12.83 1.24 13.01
N ASP A 19 -12.96 0.43 11.97
CA ASP A 19 -12.24 -0.84 11.85
C ASP A 19 -10.85 -0.67 11.21
N GLY A 20 -10.47 0.55 10.84
CA GLY A 20 -9.17 0.83 10.27
C GLY A 20 -8.95 2.30 9.92
N PHE A 21 -7.70 2.61 9.58
CA PHE A 21 -7.26 3.95 9.24
C PHE A 21 -6.41 3.91 7.97
N ARG A 22 -6.76 4.80 7.02
CA ARG A 22 -5.95 5.11 5.84
C ARG A 22 -5.16 6.38 6.09
N PHE A 23 -3.84 6.31 6.04
CA PHE A 23 -2.96 7.46 6.23
C PHE A 23 -2.61 8.11 4.88
N ASP A 24 -3.01 9.38 4.76
CA ASP A 24 -2.62 10.25 3.65
C ASP A 24 -1.14 10.59 3.72
N LEU A 25 -0.46 10.54 2.57
CA LEU A 25 0.98 10.79 2.46
C LEU A 25 1.80 10.15 3.59
N MET A 26 1.49 8.89 3.93
CA MET A 26 2.10 8.17 5.05
C MET A 26 3.63 8.16 5.00
N GLY A 27 4.23 8.21 3.81
CA GLY A 27 5.67 8.39 3.64
C GLY A 27 6.25 9.67 4.24
N HIS A 28 5.45 10.65 4.66
CA HIS A 28 5.90 11.85 5.37
C HIS A 28 5.85 11.70 6.90
N ILE A 29 5.31 10.59 7.40
CA ILE A 29 5.24 10.25 8.82
C ILE A 29 6.45 9.39 9.18
N MET A 30 7.00 9.53 10.39
CA MET A 30 8.06 8.66 10.89
C MET A 30 7.54 7.22 11.05
N LEU A 31 8.35 6.23 10.68
CA LEU A 31 8.01 4.82 10.83
C LEU A 31 7.68 4.47 12.29
N SER A 32 8.47 5.00 13.23
CA SER A 32 8.26 4.78 14.68
C SER A 32 6.90 5.28 15.15
N THR A 33 6.42 6.40 14.63
CA THR A 33 5.08 6.93 14.96
C THR A 33 3.99 5.99 14.45
N MET A 34 4.17 5.41 13.27
CA MET A 34 3.23 4.46 12.68
C MET A 34 3.19 3.14 13.45
N GLU A 35 4.34 2.62 13.87
CA GLU A 35 4.44 1.41 14.70
C GLU A 35 3.84 1.63 16.10
N GLU A 36 4.12 2.77 16.73
CA GLU A 36 3.51 3.11 18.01
C GLU A 36 1.99 3.24 17.91
N ALA A 37 1.48 3.86 16.83
CA ALA A 37 0.05 3.94 16.58
C ALA A 37 -0.58 2.55 16.39
N ARG A 38 0.06 1.67 15.61
CA ARG A 38 -0.35 0.27 15.42
C ARG A 38 -0.47 -0.44 16.77
N ASP A 39 0.57 -0.38 17.59
CA ASP A 39 0.64 -1.13 18.84
C ASP A 39 -0.37 -0.62 19.87
N ARG A 40 -0.53 0.71 19.96
CA ARG A 40 -1.54 1.33 20.85
C ARG A 40 -2.97 0.99 20.43
N LEU A 41 -3.27 0.97 19.13
CA LEU A 41 -4.59 0.60 18.63
C LEU A 41 -4.87 -0.89 18.81
N ALA A 42 -3.86 -1.75 18.59
CA ALA A 42 -3.97 -3.19 18.80
C ALA A 42 -4.23 -3.58 20.27
N ALA A 43 -3.80 -2.76 21.22
CA ALA A 43 -3.99 -2.98 22.66
C ALA A 43 -5.40 -2.63 23.19
N LEU A 44 -6.26 -2.01 22.38
CA LEU A 44 -7.62 -1.66 22.80
C LEU A 44 -8.50 -2.91 22.97
N THR A 45 -9.35 -2.90 24.00
CA THR A 45 -10.22 -4.06 24.34
C THR A 45 -11.70 -3.70 24.39
N VAL A 46 -12.57 -4.69 24.18
CA VAL A 46 -14.02 -4.48 24.24
C VAL A 46 -14.45 -4.07 25.66
N GLU A 47 -13.80 -4.63 26.67
CA GLU A 47 -14.12 -4.41 28.09
C GLU A 47 -13.76 -2.99 28.55
N ALA A 48 -12.56 -2.50 28.19
CA ALA A 48 -12.08 -1.19 28.65
C ALA A 48 -12.49 -0.05 27.69
N ASP A 49 -12.40 -0.28 26.39
CA ASP A 49 -12.47 0.75 25.35
C ASP A 49 -13.74 0.64 24.49
N GLY A 50 -14.43 -0.51 24.54
CA GLY A 50 -15.62 -0.77 23.75
C GLY A 50 -15.34 -1.10 22.28
N VAL A 51 -14.09 -1.44 21.94
CA VAL A 51 -13.62 -1.80 20.60
C VAL A 51 -12.63 -2.96 20.67
N ASP A 52 -12.68 -3.90 19.72
CA ASP A 52 -11.64 -4.93 19.58
C ASP A 52 -10.47 -4.36 18.77
N GLY A 53 -9.44 -3.87 19.47
CA GLY A 53 -8.25 -3.27 18.87
C GLY A 53 -7.48 -4.20 17.94
N SER A 54 -7.55 -5.52 18.19
CA SER A 54 -6.87 -6.53 17.38
C SER A 54 -7.36 -6.61 15.94
N LYS A 55 -8.51 -5.99 15.63
CA LYS A 55 -9.12 -5.95 14.30
C LYS A 55 -8.84 -4.66 13.54
N ILE A 56 -8.23 -3.67 14.19
CA ILE A 56 -7.98 -2.36 13.57
C ILE A 56 -6.84 -2.50 12.56
N TYR A 57 -7.12 -2.25 11.28
CA TYR A 57 -6.13 -2.31 10.21
C TYR A 57 -5.59 -0.93 9.84
N LEU A 58 -4.26 -0.80 9.72
CA LEU A 58 -3.59 0.42 9.28
C LEU A 58 -2.99 0.24 7.90
N TYR A 59 -3.23 1.20 7.01
CA TYR A 59 -2.59 1.25 5.70
C TYR A 59 -2.46 2.69 5.20
N GLY A 60 -1.64 2.94 4.18
CA GLY A 60 -1.53 4.30 3.66
C GLY A 60 -0.66 4.47 2.41
N GLU A 61 -0.39 5.73 2.11
CA GLU A 61 0.42 6.16 0.96
C GLU A 61 1.91 6.24 1.30
N GLY A 62 2.62 5.12 1.16
CA GLY A 62 4.06 5.04 1.44
C GLY A 62 4.97 5.68 0.38
N TRP A 63 4.51 6.72 -0.33
CA TRP A 63 5.30 7.40 -1.37
C TRP A 63 6.49 8.13 -0.75
N ASP A 64 7.68 7.99 -1.35
CA ASP A 64 8.93 8.55 -0.83
C ASP A 64 9.47 9.66 -1.73
N PHE A 65 9.26 10.92 -1.37
CA PHE A 65 9.65 12.09 -2.15
C PHE A 65 9.97 13.32 -1.27
N ALA A 66 10.38 14.42 -1.90
CA ALA A 66 10.63 15.72 -1.25
C ALA A 66 11.58 15.67 -0.02
N GLU A 67 11.24 16.31 1.09
CA GLU A 67 12.08 16.48 2.28
C GLU A 67 12.44 15.15 2.96
N VAL A 68 11.55 14.16 2.88
CA VAL A 68 11.68 12.87 3.56
C VAL A 68 12.44 11.81 2.77
N HIS A 69 12.60 12.02 1.46
CA HIS A 69 13.19 11.05 0.53
C HIS A 69 14.48 10.42 1.06
N LYS A 70 14.59 9.09 0.97
CA LYS A 70 15.75 8.30 1.43
C LYS A 70 16.11 8.58 2.90
N ASN A 71 15.10 8.65 3.76
CA ASN A 71 15.25 8.82 5.21
C ASN A 71 15.98 10.12 5.62
N ARG A 72 15.91 11.18 4.80
CA ARG A 72 16.73 12.39 5.01
C ARG A 72 16.46 13.10 6.34
N VAL A 73 15.25 12.99 6.88
CA VAL A 73 14.85 13.59 8.17
C VAL A 73 14.50 12.53 9.23
N GLY A 74 14.93 11.29 9.04
CA GLY A 74 14.58 10.13 9.86
C GLY A 74 13.98 9.00 9.02
N VAL A 75 13.84 7.81 9.61
CA VAL A 75 13.23 6.65 8.92
C VAL A 75 11.73 6.91 8.78
N ASN A 76 11.31 7.24 7.56
CA ASN A 76 9.92 7.53 7.23
C ASN A 76 9.13 6.27 6.88
N ALA A 77 7.81 6.31 6.96
CA ALA A 77 6.92 5.19 6.64
C ALA A 77 6.72 5.03 5.11
N SER A 78 7.83 4.92 4.37
CA SER A 78 7.86 4.61 2.94
C SER A 78 7.53 3.13 2.68
N GLN A 79 7.09 2.79 1.47
CA GLN A 79 6.80 1.40 1.08
C GLN A 79 7.95 0.44 1.41
N ALA A 80 9.20 0.84 1.17
CA ALA A 80 10.37 0.02 1.46
C ALA A 80 10.59 -0.19 2.96
N ASN A 81 10.41 0.87 3.76
CA ASN A 81 10.62 0.82 5.20
C ASN A 81 9.49 0.11 5.97
N LEU A 82 8.28 0.02 5.39
CA LEU A 82 7.14 -0.66 6.00
C LEU A 82 7.23 -2.19 5.97
N ALA A 83 8.16 -2.76 5.22
CA ALA A 83 8.32 -4.20 5.09
C ALA A 83 8.47 -4.86 6.48
N GLY A 84 7.61 -5.84 6.77
CA GLY A 84 7.61 -6.57 8.04
C GLY A 84 6.84 -5.91 9.20
N THR A 85 6.31 -4.69 9.03
CA THR A 85 5.57 -4.00 10.10
C THR A 85 4.10 -4.42 10.23
N GLY A 86 3.54 -5.08 9.22
CA GLY A 86 2.10 -5.39 9.16
C GLY A 86 1.21 -4.19 8.82
N ILE A 87 1.77 -3.00 8.60
CA ILE A 87 1.06 -1.82 8.10
C ILE A 87 1.04 -1.86 6.57
N GLY A 88 -0.16 -1.75 5.97
CA GLY A 88 -0.34 -1.81 4.53
C GLY A 88 0.14 -0.56 3.79
N SER A 89 0.51 -0.72 2.52
CA SER A 89 0.70 0.41 1.62
C SER A 89 0.07 0.14 0.26
N PHE A 90 -0.34 1.20 -0.44
CA PHE A 90 -0.86 1.06 -1.80
C PHE A 90 0.21 0.49 -2.74
N ASN A 91 -0.18 -0.45 -3.60
CA ASN A 91 0.67 -1.00 -4.65
C ASN A 91 0.46 -0.26 -5.98
N ASP A 92 1.24 0.79 -6.20
CA ASP A 92 1.36 1.51 -7.46
C ASP A 92 1.93 0.66 -8.60
N ARG A 93 2.80 -0.31 -8.32
CA ARG A 93 3.37 -1.19 -9.37
C ARG A 93 2.25 -1.92 -10.10
N MET A 94 1.29 -2.49 -9.38
CA MET A 94 0.11 -3.15 -9.98
C MET A 94 -0.73 -2.17 -10.78
N ARG A 95 -1.08 -1.01 -10.18
CA ARG A 95 -1.92 0.02 -10.80
C ARG A 95 -1.38 0.45 -12.17
N GLU A 96 -0.09 0.80 -12.21
CA GLU A 96 0.58 1.30 -13.42
C GLU A 96 0.75 0.20 -14.46
N THR A 97 1.09 -1.01 -14.01
CA THR A 97 1.27 -2.16 -14.91
C THR A 97 -0.04 -2.57 -15.60
N ALA A 98 -1.15 -2.54 -14.87
CA ALA A 98 -2.46 -2.83 -15.43
C ALA A 98 -2.89 -1.73 -16.42
N ASN A 99 -2.90 -0.47 -15.98
CA ASN A 99 -3.50 0.63 -16.73
C ASN A 99 -2.61 1.14 -17.88
N GLY A 100 -1.28 1.12 -17.69
CA GLY A 100 -0.32 1.77 -18.58
C GLY A 100 0.13 3.13 -18.06
N GLY A 101 1.41 3.44 -18.27
CA GLY A 101 1.99 4.72 -17.90
C GLY A 101 2.02 4.98 -16.39
N SER A 102 1.77 6.24 -16.02
CA SER A 102 1.68 6.69 -14.63
C SER A 102 0.73 7.88 -14.55
N PRO A 103 0.31 8.30 -13.34
CA PRO A 103 -0.52 9.49 -13.16
C PRO A 103 0.08 10.80 -13.70
N PHE A 104 1.38 10.81 -14.00
CA PHE A 104 2.11 11.97 -14.50
C PHE A 104 2.54 11.84 -15.96
N ALA A 105 2.23 10.71 -16.61
CA ALA A 105 2.59 10.43 -18.00
C ALA A 105 1.44 10.75 -18.96
N ASP A 106 1.68 10.59 -20.27
CA ASP A 106 0.63 10.77 -21.28
C ASP A 106 -0.51 9.75 -21.05
N PRO A 107 -1.77 10.19 -20.99
CA PRO A 107 -2.90 9.32 -20.67
C PRO A 107 -3.21 8.26 -21.74
N ARG A 108 -2.59 8.36 -22.93
CA ARG A 108 -2.76 7.38 -24.02
C ARG A 108 -1.80 6.20 -23.92
N LEU A 109 -0.87 6.19 -22.96
CA LEU A 109 -0.02 5.03 -22.71
C LEU A 109 -0.87 3.83 -22.26
N GLN A 110 -0.71 2.70 -22.94
CA GLN A 110 -1.40 1.46 -22.67
C GLN A 110 -0.56 0.54 -21.76
N GLY A 111 -1.25 -0.24 -20.95
CA GLY A 111 -0.69 -1.29 -20.11
C GLY A 111 -1.37 -2.62 -20.42
N PHE A 112 -1.25 -3.55 -19.48
CA PHE A 112 -1.69 -4.92 -19.68
C PHE A 112 -3.19 -5.04 -19.98
N VAL A 113 -4.04 -4.27 -19.30
CA VAL A 113 -5.51 -4.37 -19.45
C VAL A 113 -6.11 -3.32 -20.38
N THR A 114 -5.28 -2.46 -20.97
CA THR A 114 -5.73 -1.35 -21.84
C THR A 114 -5.26 -1.50 -23.28
N GLY A 115 -4.70 -2.66 -23.66
CA GLY A 115 -4.48 -3.04 -25.06
C GLY A 115 -3.05 -2.89 -25.58
N LEU A 116 -2.04 -2.74 -24.72
CA LEU A 116 -0.63 -2.68 -25.16
C LEU A 116 -0.28 -3.89 -26.04
N TYR A 117 0.34 -3.66 -27.20
CA TYR A 117 0.66 -4.66 -28.24
C TYR A 117 -0.55 -5.36 -28.90
N LEU A 118 -1.51 -5.85 -28.11
CA LEU A 118 -2.64 -6.66 -28.60
C LEU A 118 -3.70 -5.83 -29.34
N GLN A 119 -3.94 -4.60 -28.89
CA GLN A 119 -4.95 -3.68 -29.44
C GLN A 119 -4.42 -2.23 -29.41
N PRO A 120 -3.40 -1.89 -30.23
CA PRO A 120 -2.78 -0.58 -30.19
C PRO A 120 -3.77 0.56 -30.49
N ASN A 121 -3.76 1.60 -29.68
CA ASN A 121 -4.70 2.74 -29.79
C ASN A 121 -4.27 3.84 -30.78
N GLY A 122 -3.18 3.62 -31.53
CA GLY A 122 -2.63 4.58 -32.49
C GLY A 122 -1.68 5.64 -31.88
N TYR A 123 -1.52 5.69 -30.56
CA TYR A 123 -0.49 6.53 -29.93
C TYR A 123 0.89 5.88 -30.06
N PRO A 124 1.96 6.62 -30.45
CA PRO A 124 3.31 6.06 -30.55
C PRO A 124 3.85 5.57 -29.20
N GLN A 125 4.13 4.27 -29.11
CA GLN A 125 4.56 3.58 -27.88
C GLN A 125 5.72 2.59 -28.14
N GLY A 126 6.54 2.89 -29.16
CA GLY A 126 7.61 2.02 -29.64
C GLY A 126 7.18 1.08 -30.77
N ALA A 127 8.14 0.34 -31.32
CA ALA A 127 7.90 -0.66 -32.35
C ALA A 127 7.07 -1.84 -31.79
N LEU A 128 6.41 -2.60 -32.66
CA LEU A 128 5.50 -3.67 -32.23
C LEU A 128 6.21 -4.75 -31.39
N GLU A 129 7.45 -5.12 -31.73
CA GLU A 129 8.24 -6.07 -30.95
C GLU A 129 8.65 -5.50 -29.58
N GLU A 130 8.95 -4.20 -29.49
CA GLU A 130 9.22 -3.55 -28.21
C GLU A 130 7.99 -3.57 -27.32
N GLN A 131 6.81 -3.29 -27.87
CA GLN A 131 5.54 -3.38 -27.15
C GLN A 131 5.24 -4.82 -26.69
N ARG A 132 5.59 -5.84 -27.49
CA ARG A 132 5.46 -7.26 -27.11
C ARG A 132 6.32 -7.58 -25.90
N HIS A 133 7.57 -7.10 -25.89
CA HIS A 133 8.48 -7.27 -24.76
C HIS A 133 7.99 -6.51 -23.52
N SER A 134 7.49 -5.28 -23.70
CA SER A 134 6.86 -4.53 -22.61
C SER A 134 5.65 -5.27 -22.05
N LEU A 135 4.75 -5.78 -22.88
CA LEU A 135 3.58 -6.53 -22.42
C LEU A 135 3.97 -7.76 -21.58
N ALA A 136 4.98 -8.51 -22.02
CA ALA A 136 5.50 -9.66 -21.26
C ALA A 136 6.10 -9.23 -19.91
N TYR A 137 6.88 -8.14 -19.89
CA TYR A 137 7.39 -7.57 -18.65
C TYR A 137 6.27 -7.10 -17.69
N LEU A 138 5.20 -6.51 -18.24
CA LEU A 138 4.04 -6.13 -17.44
C LEU A 138 3.31 -7.36 -16.87
N ALA A 139 3.25 -8.47 -17.62
CA ALA A 139 2.69 -9.73 -17.14
C ALA A 139 3.45 -10.24 -15.91
N ASP A 140 4.78 -10.23 -15.93
CA ASP A 140 5.61 -10.64 -14.79
C ASP A 140 5.32 -9.81 -13.54
N ARG A 141 5.22 -8.48 -13.69
CA ARG A 141 4.89 -7.56 -12.59
C ARG A 141 3.50 -7.76 -12.02
N ILE A 142 2.51 -8.08 -12.87
CA ILE A 142 1.17 -8.46 -12.43
C ILE A 142 1.23 -9.75 -11.61
N GLN A 143 1.96 -10.76 -12.07
CA GLN A 143 2.09 -12.03 -11.34
C GLN A 143 2.70 -11.83 -9.95
N VAL A 144 3.78 -11.06 -9.84
CA VAL A 144 4.37 -10.69 -8.54
C VAL A 144 3.35 -9.93 -7.67
N SER A 145 2.60 -8.99 -8.25
CA SER A 145 1.59 -8.22 -7.52
C SER A 145 0.43 -9.09 -7.02
N LEU A 146 -0.03 -10.05 -7.82
CA LEU A 146 -1.07 -11.02 -7.46
C LEU A 146 -0.59 -12.01 -6.38
N ALA A 147 0.70 -12.31 -6.34
CA ALA A 147 1.33 -13.07 -5.26
C ALA A 147 1.56 -12.25 -3.97
N GLY A 148 0.90 -11.10 -3.83
CA GLY A 148 1.00 -10.23 -2.65
C GLY A 148 2.13 -9.20 -2.72
N ASN A 149 2.75 -9.01 -3.89
CA ASN A 149 3.86 -8.08 -4.11
C ASN A 149 5.03 -8.31 -3.13
N LEU A 150 5.30 -9.59 -2.85
CA LEU A 150 6.29 -10.04 -1.87
C LEU A 150 7.69 -9.97 -2.45
N ARG A 151 8.62 -9.37 -1.68
CA ARG A 151 10.04 -9.25 -2.07
C ARG A 151 10.68 -10.60 -2.40
N ASP A 152 10.36 -11.62 -1.62
CA ASP A 152 11.04 -12.92 -1.67
C ASP A 152 10.26 -13.97 -2.49
N PHE A 153 9.16 -13.59 -3.17
CA PHE A 153 8.45 -14.46 -4.10
C PHE A 153 9.28 -14.65 -5.38
N GLU A 154 9.51 -15.90 -5.77
CA GLU A 154 10.27 -16.25 -6.98
C GLU A 154 9.32 -16.51 -8.15
N LEU A 155 9.62 -15.87 -9.28
CA LEU A 155 8.88 -16.01 -10.54
C LEU A 155 9.84 -16.37 -11.66
N GLU A 156 9.49 -17.37 -12.47
CA GLU A 156 10.10 -17.55 -13.79
C GLU A 156 9.55 -16.47 -14.73
N CYS A 157 10.37 -15.46 -15.01
CA CYS A 157 9.99 -14.32 -15.86
C CYS A 157 9.86 -14.73 -17.33
N ALA A 158 9.25 -13.88 -18.13
CA ALA A 158 9.06 -14.12 -19.57
C ALA A 158 10.38 -14.30 -20.36
N ASN A 159 11.51 -13.90 -19.80
CA ASN A 159 12.85 -14.14 -20.35
C ASN A 159 13.46 -15.51 -19.96
N GLY A 160 12.72 -16.36 -19.24
CA GLY A 160 13.15 -17.68 -18.76
C GLY A 160 14.03 -17.65 -17.50
N LYS A 161 14.27 -16.47 -16.92
CA LYS A 161 15.07 -16.35 -15.68
C LYS A 161 14.15 -16.36 -14.46
N VAL A 162 14.53 -17.13 -13.44
CA VAL A 162 13.92 -17.03 -12.11
C VAL A 162 14.44 -15.78 -11.39
N THR A 163 13.53 -14.90 -11.00
CA THR A 163 13.82 -13.62 -10.36
C THR A 163 12.92 -13.45 -9.13
N LYS A 164 13.43 -12.82 -8.07
CA LYS A 164 12.63 -12.49 -6.88
C LYS A 164 11.79 -11.24 -7.12
N GLY A 165 10.66 -11.10 -6.46
CA GLY A 165 9.80 -9.91 -6.60
C GLY A 165 10.47 -8.58 -6.22
N GLY A 166 11.54 -8.63 -5.43
CA GLY A 166 12.37 -7.46 -5.10
C GLY A 166 13.44 -7.08 -6.11
N ASP A 167 13.72 -7.93 -7.10
CA ASP A 167 14.78 -7.78 -8.12
C ASP A 167 14.18 -7.44 -9.50
#